data_AF-A0AAW1GF79-F1
#
_entry.id   AF-A0AAW1GF79-F1
#
_cell.length_a   1.000
_cell.length_b   1.000
_cell.length_c   1.000
_cell.angle_alpha   90.00
_cell.angle_beta   90.00
_cell.angle_gamma   90.00
#
_symmetry.space_group_name_H-M   'P 1'
#
loop_
_entity.id
_entity.type
_entity.pdbx_description
1 polymer ?
#
loop_
_entity_poly.entity_id
_entity_poly.type
_entity_poly.pdbx_seq_one_letter_code
_entity_poly.pdbx_strand_id
1 'polypeptide(L)' 'MPPKTSGKAAKKAGKAQKNISKGDKRKKRRRKESYAIYIYKVLKQVHPDTGISSKAMSIMNSFVNDIFERIAAE' A
#
# COMPACT_ATOMS: atom_id res chain seq x y z
N MET A 1 3.03 -50.45 36.37
CA MET A 1 4.26 -49.79 35.88
C MET A 1 4.37 -50.07 34.38
N PRO A 2 4.48 -49.05 33.51
CA PRO A 2 4.59 -49.26 32.07
C PRO A 2 6.05 -49.58 31.66
N PRO A 3 6.26 -50.46 30.66
CA PRO A 3 7.57 -50.64 30.01
C PRO A 3 7.83 -49.54 28.96
N LYS A 4 9.10 -49.16 28.80
CA LYS A 4 9.59 -48.21 27.80
C LYS A 4 9.71 -48.88 26.43
N THR A 5 9.14 -48.28 25.38
CA THR A 5 9.47 -48.58 23.98
C THR A 5 9.61 -47.30 23.15
N SER A 6 10.83 -47.13 22.63
CA SER A 6 11.20 -46.68 21.29
C SER A 6 10.33 -45.68 20.50
N GLY A 7 11.00 -44.61 20.05
CA GLY A 7 10.99 -44.24 18.63
C GLY A 7 9.98 -43.16 18.23
N LYS A 8 10.52 -41.97 17.90
CA LYS A 8 9.82 -40.86 17.23
C LYS A 8 9.03 -41.33 16.00
N ALA A 9 7.71 -41.24 16.10
CA ALA A 9 6.75 -41.12 15.00
C ALA A 9 5.71 -40.08 15.49
N ALA A 10 5.17 -39.13 14.74
CA ALA A 10 5.06 -38.89 13.33
C ALA A 10 4.58 -37.43 13.14
N LYS A 11 4.94 -36.78 12.02
CA LYS A 11 3.95 -36.23 11.07
C LYS A 11 4.61 -35.62 9.83
N LYS A 12 4.19 -36.15 8.69
CA LYS A 12 4.41 -35.71 7.31
C LYS A 12 3.89 -34.28 7.08
N ALA A 13 4.63 -33.49 6.30
CA ALA A 13 4.18 -32.61 5.21
C ALA A 13 5.41 -31.75 4.82
N GLY A 14 5.92 -31.70 3.59
CA GLY A 14 5.20 -31.67 2.35
C GLY A 14 5.39 -30.30 1.71
N LYS A 15 6.35 -30.22 0.77
CA LYS A 15 6.43 -29.30 -0.36
C LYS A 15 6.91 -27.86 -0.16
N ALA A 16 8.00 -27.61 -0.88
CA ALA A 16 8.21 -26.48 -1.77
C ALA A 16 8.41 -25.11 -1.10
N GLN A 17 9.70 -24.79 -0.95
CA GLN A 17 10.24 -23.44 -1.06
C GLN A 17 9.60 -22.77 -2.28
N LYS A 18 8.55 -21.96 -2.05
CA LYS A 18 7.96 -21.13 -3.11
C LYS A 18 9.02 -20.11 -3.49
N ASN A 19 9.73 -20.42 -4.59
CA ASN A 19 10.32 -19.42 -5.46
C ASN A 19 9.26 -18.34 -5.65
N ILE A 20 9.50 -17.17 -5.05
CA ILE A 20 8.77 -15.96 -5.38
C ILE A 20 9.16 -15.69 -6.82
N SER A 21 8.37 -16.23 -7.75
CA SER A 21 8.38 -15.78 -9.12
C SER A 21 8.25 -14.27 -9.06
N LYS A 22 9.25 -13.57 -9.60
CA LYS A 22 9.13 -12.15 -9.99
C LYS A 22 8.09 -12.10 -11.09
N GLY A 23 6.84 -12.33 -10.72
CA GLY A 23 5.67 -12.20 -11.56
C GLY A 23 5.62 -10.75 -11.99
N ASP A 24 5.70 -10.58 -13.30
CA ASP A 24 5.40 -9.37 -14.05
C ASP A 24 5.72 -8.07 -13.33
N LYS A 25 6.80 -7.42 -13.77
CA LYS A 25 6.96 -5.97 -13.67
C LYS A 25 5.77 -5.33 -14.40
N ARG A 26 4.60 -5.29 -13.74
CA ARG A 26 3.45 -4.47 -14.13
C ARG A 26 4.04 -3.11 -14.40
N LYS A 27 4.03 -2.73 -15.68
CA LYS A 27 4.46 -1.45 -16.25
C LYS A 27 4.52 -0.42 -15.13
N LYS A 28 5.73 -0.01 -14.74
CA LYS A 28 5.99 1.02 -13.73
C LYS A 28 5.02 2.15 -14.04
N ARG A 29 3.88 2.20 -13.33
CA ARG A 29 2.77 3.09 -13.70
C ARG A 29 3.36 4.47 -13.53
N ARG A 30 3.55 5.18 -14.66
CA ARG A 30 4.15 6.51 -14.68
C ARG A 30 3.49 7.28 -13.55
N ARG A 31 4.29 7.69 -12.55
CA ARG A 31 3.76 8.32 -11.35
C ARG A 31 2.97 9.53 -11.83
N LYS A 32 1.64 9.50 -11.64
CA LYS A 32 0.81 10.63 -12.02
C LYS A 32 1.25 11.79 -11.14
N GLU A 33 1.67 12.89 -11.73
CA GLU A 33 1.95 14.11 -10.99
C GLU A 33 0.67 14.51 -10.27
N SER A 34 0.77 14.58 -8.94
CA SER A 34 -0.37 14.76 -8.06
C SER A 34 0.11 15.35 -6.74
N TYR A 35 -0.71 16.22 -6.17
CA TYR A 35 -0.52 16.80 -4.83
C TYR A 35 -0.90 15.84 -3.70
N ALA A 36 -1.08 14.55 -4.01
CA ALA A 36 -1.59 13.58 -3.06
C ALA A 36 -0.77 13.47 -1.78
N ILE A 37 0.55 13.58 -1.89
CA ILE A 37 1.47 13.51 -0.76
C ILE A 37 1.16 14.62 0.26
N TYR A 38 0.94 15.84 -0.22
CA TYR A 38 0.72 17.00 0.63
C TYR A 38 -0.68 17.00 1.24
N ILE A 39 -1.69 16.61 0.47
CA ILE A 39 -3.06 16.46 0.98
C ILE A 39 -3.08 15.44 2.12
N TYR A 40 -2.42 14.29 1.97
CA TYR A 40 -2.31 13.31 3.06
C TYR A 40 -1.50 13.83 4.25
N LYS A 41 -0.39 14.53 4.00
CA LYS A 41 0.46 15.06 5.06
C LYS A 41 -0.29 16.08 5.93
N VAL A 42 -0.97 17.03 5.31
CA VAL A 42 -1.78 18.04 6.03
C VAL A 42 -2.96 17.38 6.73
N LEU A 43 -3.68 16.47 6.04
CA LEU A 43 -4.81 15.77 6.64
C LEU A 43 -4.41 15.04 7.94
N LYS A 44 -3.26 14.35 7.96
CA LYS A 44 -2.80 13.66 9.17
C LYS A 44 -2.24 14.59 10.24
N GLN A 45 -1.78 15.77 9.88
CA GLN A 45 -1.40 16.80 10.84
C GLN A 45 -2.61 17.38 11.58
N VAL A 46 -3.74 17.56 10.90
CA VAL A 46 -4.96 18.17 11.49
C VAL A 46 -5.96 17.14 12.03
N HIS A 47 -6.06 15.97 11.39
CA HIS A 47 -6.99 14.89 11.72
C HIS A 47 -6.28 13.52 11.60
N PRO A 48 -5.54 13.10 12.65
CA PRO A 48 -4.78 11.85 12.64
C PRO A 48 -5.63 10.60 12.38
N ASP A 49 -6.87 10.57 12.87
CA ASP A 49 -7.76 9.40 12.81
C ASP A 49 -8.70 9.39 11.59
N THR A 50 -8.70 10.48 10.81
CA THR A 50 -9.56 10.59 9.62
C THR A 50 -8.84 10.10 8.37
N GLY A 51 -9.57 9.45 7.48
CA GLY A 51 -9.12 9.06 6.14
C GLY A 51 -9.84 9.85 5.06
N ILE A 52 -9.28 9.85 3.85
CA ILE A 52 -9.86 10.49 2.68
C ILE A 52 -10.15 9.45 1.59
N SER A 53 -11.33 9.52 0.99
CA SER A 53 -11.70 8.63 -0.12
C SER A 53 -10.92 9.00 -1.39
N SER A 54 -10.76 8.04 -2.31
CA SER A 54 -10.12 8.29 -3.61
C SER A 54 -10.82 9.36 -4.44
N LYS A 55 -12.17 9.44 -4.35
CA LYS A 55 -12.96 10.48 -5.01
C LYS A 55 -12.66 11.86 -4.44
N ALA A 56 -12.68 12.00 -3.11
CA ALA A 56 -12.33 13.26 -2.45
C ALA A 56 -10.88 13.66 -2.76
N MET A 57 -9.97 12.70 -2.81
CA MET A 57 -8.58 12.92 -3.20
C MET A 57 -8.46 13.53 -4.60
N SER A 58 -9.21 13.01 -5.56
CA SER A 58 -9.20 13.52 -6.94
C SER A 58 -9.73 14.95 -7.02
N ILE A 59 -10.78 15.27 -6.25
CA ILE A 59 -11.36 16.62 -6.20
C ILE A 59 -10.35 17.60 -5.61
N MET A 60 -9.72 17.25 -4.49
CA MET A 60 -8.68 18.07 -3.86
C MET A 60 -7.50 18.33 -4.79
N ASN A 61 -7.08 17.31 -5.55
CA ASN A 61 -6.00 17.47 -6.53
C ASN A 61 -6.36 18.45 -7.65
N SER A 62 -7.60 18.42 -8.15
CA SER A 62 -8.07 19.38 -9.16
C SER A 62 -8.19 20.80 -8.59
N PHE A 63 -8.63 20.94 -7.34
CA PHE A 63 -8.74 22.24 -6.69
C PHE A 63 -7.38 22.95 -6.56
N VAL A 64 -6.34 22.20 -6.17
CA VAL A 64 -4.97 22.74 -6.10
C VAL A 64 -4.46 23.14 -7.49
N ASN A 65 -4.76 22.37 -8.54
CA ASN A 65 -4.39 22.73 -9.91
C ASN A 65 -5.07 24.04 -10.37
N ASP A 66 -6.37 24.22 -10.15
CA ASP A 66 -7.09 25.44 -10.55
C ASP A 66 -6.49 26.68 -9.87
N ILE A 67 -6.21 26.60 -8.55
CA ILE A 67 -5.54 27.69 -7.84
C ILE A 67 -4.14 27.93 -8.39
N PHE A 68 -3.36 26.87 -8.64
CA PHE A 68 -2.01 27.00 -9.18
C PHE A 68 -2.00 27.65 -10.56
N GLU A 69 -2.91 27.27 -11.45
CA GLU A 69 -3.05 27.86 -12.79
C GLU A 69 -3.44 29.34 -12.72
N ARG A 70 -4.33 29.72 -11.81
CA ARG A 70 -4.69 31.13 -11.59
C ARG A 70 -3.50 31.96 -11.11
N ILE A 71 -2.73 31.44 -10.16
CA ILE A 71 -1.53 32.12 -9.66
C ILE A 71 -0.45 32.22 -10.76
N ALA A 72 -0.31 31.19 -11.60
CA ALA A 72 0.67 31.20 -12.68
C ALA A 72 0.29 32.14 -13.84
N ALA A 73 -0.99 32.50 -13.94
CA ALA A 73 -1.53 33.44 -14.93
C ALA A 73 -1.52 34.91 -14.44
N GLU A 74 -1.15 35.14 -13.19
CA GLU A 74 -0.96 36.47 -12.58
C GLU A 74 0.50 36.94 -12.74
#